data_AF-A0A3P6SQ05-F1
#
_entry.id   AF-A0A3P6SQ05-F1
#
_cell.length_a   1.000
_cell.length_b   1.000
_cell.length_c   1.000
_cell.angle_alpha   90.00
_cell.angle_beta   90.00
_cell.angle_gamma   90.00
#
_symmetry.space_group_name_H-M   'P 1'
#
loop_
_entity.id
_entity.type
_entity.pdbx_description
1 polymer ?
#
loop_
_entity_poly.entity_id
_entity_poly.type
_entity_poly.pdbx_seq_one_letter_code
_entity_poly.pdbx_strand_id
1 'polypeptide(L)'
;ITCKLHFAFRSTRGASKQRRDQINVEIQRLRDLLPLSESIKDRLFQLQVMSLGCIYIRKHRYQKHSKNFLISMLVVSDRWVVPVLKTIAENSIPLPKGLDVCKALRGFLIMLNRSGKLLHVSDNASEYLGHSIEEIMCQGDSIFDLVDPRDHPTIQTELSSGPQPTTSFPEERVFLCRLNLARTAKRQLQYHKVTLVVMHSY
;
A
#
# COMPACT_ATOMS: atom_id res chain seq x y z
N ILE A 1 30.08 -30.03 56.42
CA ILE A 1 29.54 -28.79 55.82
C ILE A 1 29.32 -29.06 54.34
N THR A 2 28.15 -29.57 53.96
CA THR A 2 27.80 -29.86 52.56
C THR A 2 27.03 -28.66 52.00
N CYS A 3 27.72 -27.79 51.27
CA CYS A 3 27.07 -26.74 50.49
C CYS A 3 26.26 -27.37 49.36
N LYS A 4 24.94 -27.50 49.56
CA LYS A 4 23.97 -27.70 48.47
C LYS A 4 24.05 -26.48 47.56
N LEU A 5 24.65 -26.65 46.38
CA LEU A 5 24.48 -25.79 45.22
C LEU A 5 23.00 -25.85 44.79
N HIS A 6 22.18 -25.02 45.43
CA HIS A 6 20.84 -24.73 44.95
C HIS A 6 21.00 -23.79 43.74
N PHE A 7 21.25 -24.37 42.57
CA PHE A 7 21.06 -23.67 41.30
C PHE A 7 19.60 -23.24 41.24
N ALA A 8 19.33 -22.03 41.68
CA ALA A 8 18.05 -21.40 41.51
C ALA A 8 17.83 -21.27 40.00
N PHE A 9 17.00 -22.16 39.45
CA PHE A 9 16.35 -21.98 38.16
C PHE A 9 15.37 -20.79 38.31
N ARG A 10 15.91 -19.59 38.51
CA ARG A 10 15.15 -18.34 38.65
C ARG A 10 14.40 -18.16 37.34
N SER A 11 13.10 -18.39 37.43
CA SER A 11 12.13 -18.38 36.34
C SER A 11 12.20 -17.09 35.52
N THR A 12 12.94 -17.12 34.41
CA THR A 12 12.87 -16.12 33.33
C THR A 12 11.53 -16.19 32.58
N ARG A 13 10.72 -17.22 32.85
CA ARG A 13 9.42 -17.48 32.23
C ARG A 13 8.41 -16.38 32.54
N GLY A 14 8.39 -15.86 33.76
CA GLY A 14 7.51 -14.77 34.18
C GLY A 14 7.85 -13.44 33.50
N ALA A 15 9.13 -13.06 33.53
CA ALA A 15 9.62 -11.84 32.86
C ALA A 15 9.43 -11.90 31.34
N SER A 16 9.66 -13.07 30.71
CA SER A 16 9.42 -13.27 29.29
C SER A 16 7.94 -13.17 28.91
N LYS A 17 7.04 -13.70 29.76
CA LYS A 17 5.59 -13.59 29.57
C LYS A 17 5.15 -12.13 29.65
N GLN A 18 5.57 -11.40 30.69
CA GLN A 18 5.25 -9.99 30.85
C GLN A 18 5.68 -9.15 29.65
N ARG A 19 6.88 -9.38 29.09
CA ARG A 19 7.34 -8.69 27.88
C ARG A 19 6.45 -8.99 26.67
N ARG A 20 6.04 -10.25 26.47
CA ARG A 20 5.10 -10.61 25.39
C ARG A 20 3.74 -9.93 25.57
N ASP A 21 3.24 -9.91 26.80
CA ASP A 21 1.95 -9.27 27.11
C ASP A 21 2.03 -7.76 26.86
N GLN A 22 3.15 -7.11 27.22
CA GLN A 22 3.41 -5.70 26.89
C GLN A 22 3.44 -5.46 25.38
N ILE A 23 4.15 -6.28 24.60
CA ILE A 23 4.16 -6.19 23.13
C ILE A 23 2.74 -6.32 22.56
N ASN A 24 1.95 -7.26 23.08
CA ASN A 24 0.57 -7.45 22.62
C ASN A 24 -0.32 -6.23 22.90
N VAL A 25 -0.13 -5.58 24.05
CA VAL A 25 -0.83 -4.32 24.39
C VAL A 25 -0.45 -3.21 23.41
N GLU A 26 0.84 -3.05 23.09
CA GLU A 26 1.27 -2.03 22.12
C GLU A 26 0.77 -2.35 20.69
N ILE A 27 0.71 -3.62 20.28
CA ILE A 27 0.11 -4.01 19.00
C ILE A 27 -1.38 -3.66 18.95
N GLN A 28 -2.11 -3.83 20.06
CA GLN A 28 -3.52 -3.39 20.12
C GLN A 28 -3.65 -1.87 20.02
N ARG A 29 -2.81 -1.11 20.73
CA ARG A 29 -2.79 0.36 20.57
C ARG A 29 -2.49 0.78 19.13
N LEU A 30 -1.56 0.10 18.45
CA LEU A 30 -1.25 0.36 17.05
C LEU A 30 -2.47 0.10 16.15
N ARG A 31 -3.23 -0.96 16.40
CA ARG A 31 -4.47 -1.28 15.66
C ARG A 31 -5.49 -0.16 15.79
N ASP A 32 -5.67 0.39 16.99
CA ASP A 32 -6.66 1.44 17.24
C ASP A 32 -6.35 2.74 16.49
N LEU A 33 -5.06 3.04 16.29
CA LEU A 33 -4.56 4.21 15.55
C LEU A 33 -4.70 4.09 14.03
N LEU A 34 -4.93 2.89 13.48
CA LEU A 34 -5.10 2.73 12.04
C LEU A 34 -6.42 3.40 11.59
N PRO A 35 -6.41 4.14 10.45
CA PRO A 35 -7.60 4.81 9.93
C PRO A 35 -8.49 3.82 9.18
N LEU A 36 -9.04 2.84 9.92
CA LEU A 36 -9.91 1.78 9.44
C LEU A 36 -11.20 1.78 10.26
N SER A 37 -12.26 1.14 9.75
CA SER A 37 -13.47 0.92 10.54
C SER A 37 -13.26 -0.15 11.61
N GLU A 38 -13.98 -0.05 12.73
CA GLU A 38 -13.87 -1.00 13.86
C GLU A 38 -14.12 -2.45 13.41
N SER A 39 -15.08 -2.67 12.50
CA SER A 39 -15.36 -3.99 11.93
C SER A 39 -14.17 -4.64 11.23
N ILE A 40 -13.27 -3.83 10.66
CA ILE A 40 -12.06 -4.34 10.01
C ILE A 40 -10.98 -4.55 11.05
N LYS A 41 -10.79 -3.59 11.97
CA LYS A 41 -9.80 -3.68 13.05
C LYS A 41 -9.92 -4.97 13.85
N ASP A 42 -11.13 -5.39 14.19
CA ASP A 42 -11.39 -6.61 14.96
C ASP A 42 -10.93 -7.89 14.24
N ARG A 43 -10.98 -7.89 12.91
CA ARG A 43 -10.65 -9.05 12.07
C ARG A 43 -9.14 -9.16 11.77
N LEU A 44 -8.35 -8.15 12.08
CA LEU A 44 -6.91 -8.13 11.78
C LEU A 44 -6.13 -9.04 12.74
N PHE A 45 -5.21 -9.84 12.20
CA PHE A 45 -4.20 -10.56 12.98
C PHE A 45 -3.02 -9.64 13.35
N GLN A 46 -2.25 -10.01 14.38
CA GLN A 46 -1.11 -9.20 14.85
C GLN A 46 -0.11 -8.87 13.73
N LEU A 47 0.21 -9.84 12.86
CA LEU A 47 1.12 -9.61 11.73
C LEU A 47 0.53 -8.65 10.69
N GLN A 48 -0.78 -8.69 10.48
CA GLN A 48 -1.47 -7.78 9.56
C GLN A 48 -1.47 -6.35 10.08
N VAL A 49 -1.71 -6.16 11.39
CA VAL A 49 -1.59 -4.85 12.06
C VAL A 49 -0.19 -4.27 11.86
N MET A 50 0.85 -5.10 12.03
CA MET A 50 2.23 -4.67 11.79
C MET A 50 2.49 -4.32 10.32
N SER A 51 2.00 -5.13 9.38
CA SER A 51 2.15 -4.89 7.94
C SER A 51 1.51 -3.58 7.52
N LEU A 52 0.23 -3.39 7.87
CA LEU A 52 -0.50 -2.15 7.62
C LEU A 52 0.20 -0.97 8.29
N GLY A 53 0.60 -1.10 9.55
CA GLY A 53 1.34 -0.06 10.26
C GLY A 53 2.61 0.38 9.50
N CYS A 54 3.40 -0.56 9.01
CA CYS A 54 4.56 -0.27 8.16
C CYS A 54 4.16 0.51 6.90
N ILE A 55 3.11 0.10 6.20
CA ILE A 55 2.65 0.77 4.97
C ILE A 55 2.13 2.17 5.26
N TYR A 56 1.35 2.37 6.34
CA TYR A 56 0.85 3.69 6.73
C TYR A 56 1.98 4.65 7.12
N ILE A 57 2.97 4.18 7.89
CA ILE A 57 4.16 4.98 8.22
C ILE A 57 4.92 5.34 6.94
N ARG A 58 5.08 4.38 6.02
CA ARG A 58 5.73 4.61 4.73
C ARG A 58 4.96 5.66 3.93
N LYS A 59 3.64 5.50 3.74
CA LYS A 59 2.77 6.47 3.06
C LYS A 59 2.90 7.87 3.66
N HIS A 60 2.84 7.99 4.98
CA HIS A 60 2.97 9.27 5.69
C HIS A 60 4.35 9.91 5.47
N ARG A 61 5.43 9.13 5.48
CA ARG A 61 6.78 9.61 5.19
C ARG A 61 6.88 10.17 3.76
N TYR A 62 6.32 9.47 2.78
CA TYR A 62 6.30 9.94 1.38
C TYR A 62 5.45 11.19 1.19
N GLN A 63 4.31 11.29 1.88
CA GLN A 63 3.46 12.47 1.85
C GLN A 63 4.18 13.70 2.42
N LYS A 64 4.99 13.53 3.47
CA LYS A 64 5.77 14.63 4.06
C LYS A 64 6.90 15.12 3.13
N HIS A 65 7.58 14.20 2.44
CA HIS A 65 8.68 14.54 1.53
C HIS A 65 8.20 15.02 0.16
N SER A 66 7.02 14.59 -0.29
CA SER A 66 6.43 14.97 -1.56
C SER A 66 5.16 15.79 -1.34
N LYS A 67 5.28 17.13 -1.31
CA LYS A 67 4.13 18.05 -1.44
C LYS A 67 3.33 17.78 -2.73
N ASN A 68 3.95 17.07 -3.68
CA ASN A 68 3.38 16.62 -4.93
C ASN A 68 2.68 15.25 -4.80
N PHE A 69 2.40 14.72 -3.60
CA PHE A 69 1.65 13.45 -3.46
C PHE A 69 0.25 13.53 -4.09
N LEU A 70 -0.49 14.61 -3.81
CA LEU A 70 -1.79 14.86 -4.45
C LEU A 70 -1.61 15.10 -5.95
N ILE A 71 -0.62 15.91 -6.34
CA ILE A 71 -0.30 16.21 -7.73
C ILE A 71 0.05 14.93 -8.51
N SER A 72 0.84 14.02 -7.94
CA SER A 72 1.22 12.76 -8.59
C SER A 72 0.04 11.82 -8.74
N MET A 73 -0.91 11.80 -7.78
CA MET A 73 -2.17 11.08 -7.93
C MET A 73 -3.06 11.71 -9.03
N LEU A 74 -2.97 13.03 -9.20
CA LEU A 74 -3.74 13.82 -10.16
C LEU A 74 -3.16 13.80 -11.60
N VAL A 75 -1.84 13.70 -11.75
CA VAL A 75 -1.11 13.77 -13.05
C VAL A 75 -1.14 12.44 -13.82
N VAL A 76 -1.53 11.35 -13.16
CA VAL A 76 -1.41 9.98 -13.69
C VAL A 76 -2.39 9.60 -14.81
N SER A 77 -3.28 10.50 -15.24
CA SER A 77 -4.08 10.25 -16.45
C SER A 77 -4.31 11.51 -17.26
N ASP A 78 -3.31 11.86 -18.07
CA ASP A 78 -3.33 12.88 -19.13
C ASP A 78 -4.29 12.56 -20.29
N ARG A 79 -5.45 11.95 -20.02
CA ARG A 79 -6.51 11.92 -21.01
C ARG A 79 -7.94 12.04 -20.52
N TRP A 80 -8.26 11.83 -19.23
CA TRP A 80 -9.66 11.90 -18.78
C TRP A 80 -9.90 12.32 -17.32
N VAL A 81 -8.86 12.63 -16.52
CA VAL A 81 -9.06 13.09 -15.13
C VAL A 81 -8.74 14.59 -15.03
N VAL A 82 -9.57 15.34 -15.77
CA VAL A 82 -9.93 16.76 -15.64
C VAL A 82 -8.81 17.76 -15.25
N PRO A 83 -8.41 18.69 -16.16
CA PRO A 83 -7.63 19.89 -15.83
C PRO A 83 -8.18 20.65 -14.61
N VAL A 84 -9.50 20.54 -14.38
CA VAL A 84 -10.24 21.08 -13.24
C VAL A 84 -9.64 20.66 -11.89
N LEU A 85 -9.21 19.41 -11.70
CA LEU A 85 -8.71 18.97 -10.39
C LEU A 85 -7.29 19.49 -10.08
N LYS A 86 -6.45 19.65 -11.12
CA LYS A 86 -5.16 20.32 -11.01
C LYS A 86 -5.34 21.79 -10.62
N THR A 87 -6.28 22.48 -11.26
CA THR A 87 -6.64 23.87 -10.94
C THR A 87 -7.28 24.01 -9.54
N ILE A 88 -8.07 23.03 -9.08
CA ILE A 88 -8.67 23.01 -7.73
C ILE A 88 -7.60 22.80 -6.65
N ALA A 89 -6.64 21.90 -6.89
CA ALA A 89 -5.51 21.64 -5.99
C ALA A 89 -4.53 22.83 -5.92
N GLU A 90 -4.28 23.51 -7.04
CA GLU A 90 -3.44 24.72 -7.10
C GLU A 90 -4.14 25.95 -6.50
N ASN A 91 -5.48 26.07 -6.62
CA ASN A 91 -6.24 27.22 -6.12
C ASN A 91 -6.95 26.99 -4.77
N SER A 92 -6.67 25.90 -4.05
CA SER A 92 -7.29 25.59 -2.75
C SER A 92 -8.82 25.55 -2.77
N ILE A 93 -9.42 25.18 -3.90
CA ILE A 93 -10.88 25.08 -4.01
C ILE A 93 -11.30 23.75 -3.35
N PRO A 94 -12.31 23.73 -2.46
CA PRO A 94 -12.80 22.48 -1.90
C PRO A 94 -13.33 21.58 -3.02
N LEU A 95 -12.80 20.35 -3.12
CA LEU A 95 -13.31 19.33 -4.03
C LEU A 95 -14.82 19.15 -3.77
N PRO A 96 -15.68 19.08 -4.81
CA PRO A 96 -17.10 18.83 -4.62
C PRO A 96 -17.30 17.56 -3.78
N LYS A 97 -18.03 17.69 -2.68
CA LYS A 97 -18.37 16.57 -1.78
C LYS A 97 -19.16 15.54 -2.59
N GLY A 98 -18.49 14.49 -3.10
CA GLY A 98 -19.11 13.43 -3.88
C GLY A 98 -18.36 13.00 -5.16
N LEU A 99 -17.28 13.68 -5.57
CA LEU A 99 -16.49 13.21 -6.71
C LEU A 99 -15.47 12.14 -6.27
N ASP A 100 -15.88 10.88 -6.35
CA ASP A 100 -14.96 9.75 -6.25
C ASP A 100 -14.19 9.60 -7.57
N VAL A 101 -13.07 10.30 -7.71
CA VAL A 101 -12.18 10.24 -8.88
C VAL A 101 -11.84 8.80 -9.25
N CYS A 102 -11.66 7.94 -8.24
CA CYS A 102 -11.40 6.51 -8.43
C CYS A 102 -12.57 5.79 -9.12
N LYS A 103 -13.83 6.09 -8.79
CA LYS A 103 -15.00 5.46 -9.44
C LYS A 103 -15.17 5.87 -10.90
N ALA A 104 -14.63 7.02 -11.29
CA ALA A 104 -14.61 7.45 -12.70
C ALA A 104 -13.53 6.73 -13.53
N LEU A 105 -12.56 6.08 -12.90
CA LEU A 105 -11.53 5.30 -13.59
C LEU A 105 -12.10 3.95 -14.02
N ARG A 106 -11.92 3.59 -15.30
CA ARG A 106 -12.18 2.23 -15.82
C ARG A 106 -11.02 1.29 -15.47
N GLY A 107 -10.73 1.18 -14.18
CA GLY A 107 -9.54 0.53 -13.64
C GLY A 107 -9.21 1.08 -12.26
N PHE A 108 -8.07 0.69 -11.70
CA PHE A 108 -7.67 1.13 -10.36
C PHE A 108 -6.22 1.59 -10.31
N LEU A 109 -5.85 2.22 -9.19
CA LEU A 109 -4.56 2.84 -8.96
C LEU A 109 -3.78 2.05 -7.90
N ILE A 110 -2.50 1.84 -8.15
CA ILE A 110 -1.54 1.43 -7.11
C ILE A 110 -0.42 2.46 -7.06
N MET A 111 -0.13 2.97 -5.87
CA MET A 111 1.04 3.78 -5.59
C MET A 111 2.12 2.95 -4.93
N LEU A 112 3.34 3.10 -5.41
CA LEU A 112 4.49 2.35 -4.96
C LEU A 112 5.77 3.18 -5.04
N ASN A 113 6.83 2.74 -4.38
CA ASN A 113 8.14 3.36 -4.52
C ASN A 113 8.94 2.72 -5.68
N ARG A 114 10.11 3.29 -6.01
CA ARG A 114 11.02 2.72 -7.02
C ARG A 114 11.46 1.28 -6.74
N SER A 115 11.45 0.84 -5.49
CA SER A 115 11.80 -0.54 -5.14
C SER A 115 10.60 -1.50 -5.22
N GLY A 116 9.43 -1.03 -5.69
CA GLY A 116 8.21 -1.83 -5.81
C GLY A 116 7.38 -1.98 -4.53
N LYS A 117 7.79 -1.36 -3.41
CA LYS A 117 7.04 -1.40 -2.15
C LYS A 117 5.76 -0.58 -2.25
N LEU A 118 4.67 -1.15 -1.77
CA LEU A 118 3.37 -0.51 -1.80
C LEU A 118 3.31 0.65 -0.81
N LEU A 119 2.66 1.73 -1.27
CA LEU A 119 2.35 2.92 -0.48
C LEU A 119 0.85 3.09 -0.32
N HIS A 120 0.08 2.83 -1.37
CA HIS A 120 -1.37 2.99 -1.38
C HIS A 120 -2.00 2.20 -2.53
N VAL A 121 -3.25 1.79 -2.34
CA VAL A 121 -4.10 1.17 -3.36
C VAL A 121 -5.44 1.90 -3.31
N SER A 122 -6.01 2.25 -4.46
CA SER A 122 -7.30 2.97 -4.51
C SER A 122 -8.47 2.09 -4.09
N ASP A 123 -9.53 2.71 -3.60
CA ASP A 123 -10.64 1.97 -2.98
C ASP A 123 -11.39 1.05 -3.95
N ASN A 124 -11.48 1.47 -5.21
CA ASN A 124 -12.11 0.72 -6.30
C ASN A 124 -11.31 -0.52 -6.73
N ALA A 125 -10.07 -0.71 -6.28
CA ALA A 125 -9.28 -1.90 -6.58
C ALA A 125 -9.96 -3.19 -6.10
N SER A 126 -10.76 -3.09 -5.03
CA SER A 126 -11.51 -4.22 -4.49
C SER A 126 -12.52 -4.84 -5.48
N GLU A 127 -13.11 -4.01 -6.35
CA GLU A 127 -14.04 -4.43 -7.40
C GLU A 127 -13.34 -5.27 -8.48
N TYR A 128 -12.05 -4.99 -8.73
CA TYR A 128 -11.26 -5.65 -9.78
C TYR A 128 -10.48 -6.86 -9.26
N LEU A 129 -10.00 -6.79 -8.02
CA LEU A 129 -9.11 -7.81 -7.44
C LEU A 129 -9.87 -8.88 -6.64
N GLY A 130 -11.12 -8.61 -6.26
CA GLY A 130 -11.96 -9.53 -5.46
C GLY A 130 -11.48 -9.70 -4.02
N HIS A 131 -10.65 -8.78 -3.53
CA HIS A 131 -10.13 -8.70 -2.17
C HIS A 131 -10.36 -7.30 -1.63
N SER A 132 -10.55 -7.16 -0.31
CA SER A 132 -10.58 -5.83 0.29
C SER A 132 -9.21 -5.14 0.17
N ILE A 133 -9.18 -3.81 0.18
CA ILE A 133 -7.93 -3.04 0.06
C ILE A 133 -6.97 -3.41 1.20
N GLU A 134 -7.51 -3.62 2.39
CA GLU A 134 -6.77 -4.00 3.57
C GLU A 134 -6.20 -5.41 3.42
N GLU A 135 -6.94 -6.35 2.84
CA GLU A 135 -6.43 -7.70 2.52
C GLU A 135 -5.27 -7.63 1.51
N ILE A 136 -5.43 -6.84 0.44
CA ILE A 136 -4.40 -6.65 -0.59
C ILE A 136 -3.12 -6.08 0.04
N MET A 137 -3.25 -5.03 0.86
CA MET A 137 -2.12 -4.38 1.53
C MET A 137 -1.52 -5.24 2.66
N CYS A 138 -2.31 -6.10 3.29
CA CYS A 138 -1.81 -7.04 4.29
C CYS A 138 -1.00 -8.18 3.66
N GLN A 139 -1.43 -8.66 2.49
CA GLN A 139 -0.82 -9.82 1.82
C GLN A 139 0.40 -9.44 0.99
N GLY A 140 0.44 -8.25 0.39
CA GLY A 140 1.57 -7.77 -0.40
C GLY A 140 2.19 -6.51 0.20
N ASP A 141 3.44 -6.60 0.67
CA ASP A 141 4.24 -5.41 0.99
C ASP A 141 4.85 -4.81 -0.29
N SER A 142 4.93 -5.61 -1.36
CA SER A 142 5.48 -5.26 -2.66
C SER A 142 4.53 -5.60 -3.82
N ILE A 143 4.63 -4.87 -4.92
CA ILE A 143 3.93 -5.19 -6.17
C ILE A 143 4.31 -6.58 -6.70
N PHE A 144 5.53 -7.04 -6.42
CA PHE A 144 6.00 -8.38 -6.80
C PHE A 144 5.26 -9.51 -6.08
N ASP A 145 4.66 -9.25 -4.91
CA ASP A 145 3.84 -10.24 -4.19
C ASP A 145 2.46 -10.41 -4.86
N LEU A 146 2.01 -9.37 -5.58
CA LEU A 146 0.70 -9.33 -6.25
C LEU A 146 0.77 -9.80 -7.70
N VAL A 147 1.95 -9.82 -8.31
CA VAL A 147 2.16 -10.13 -9.74
C VAL A 147 2.75 -11.52 -9.92
N ASP A 148 2.40 -12.19 -11.02
CA ASP A 148 3.00 -13.45 -11.44
C ASP A 148 4.53 -13.32 -11.57
N PRO A 149 5.31 -14.25 -10.97
CA PRO A 149 6.78 -14.21 -11.02
C PRO A 149 7.39 -14.07 -12.41
N ARG A 150 6.68 -14.53 -13.46
CA ARG A 150 7.13 -14.42 -14.86
C ARG A 150 7.20 -12.98 -15.36
N ASP A 151 6.40 -12.08 -14.78
CA ASP A 151 6.31 -10.67 -15.21
C ASP A 151 7.13 -9.73 -14.31
N HIS A 152 7.76 -10.26 -13.24
CA HIS A 152 8.67 -9.52 -12.36
C HIS A 152 9.81 -8.77 -13.08
N PRO A 153 10.55 -9.37 -14.05
CA PRO A 153 11.63 -8.66 -14.72
C PRO A 153 11.14 -7.47 -15.55
N THR A 154 9.96 -7.57 -16.16
CA THR A 154 9.34 -6.47 -16.90
C THR A 154 9.00 -5.32 -15.97
N ILE A 155 8.32 -5.60 -14.85
CA ILE A 155 7.98 -4.58 -13.87
C ILE A 155 9.23 -3.92 -13.30
N GLN A 156 10.25 -4.70 -12.96
CA GLN A 156 11.48 -4.16 -12.42
C GLN A 156 12.19 -3.22 -13.41
N THR A 157 12.18 -3.57 -14.70
CA THR A 157 12.73 -2.71 -15.75
C THR A 157 11.97 -1.40 -15.84
N GLU A 158 10.64 -1.43 -15.81
CA GLU A 158 9.81 -0.22 -15.84
C GLU A 158 9.99 0.65 -14.59
N LEU A 159 10.11 0.05 -13.40
CA LEU A 159 10.36 0.80 -12.15
C LEU A 159 11.76 1.43 -12.11
N SER A 160 12.74 0.81 -12.75
CA SER A 160 14.13 1.27 -12.81
C SER A 160 14.37 2.30 -13.90
N SER A 161 13.51 2.29 -14.92
CA SER A 161 13.46 3.29 -15.99
C SER A 161 12.96 4.61 -15.41
N GLY A 162 13.85 5.33 -14.71
CA GLY A 162 13.57 6.68 -14.23
C GLY A 162 13.16 7.62 -15.38
N PRO A 163 12.64 8.82 -15.08
CA PRO A 163 12.25 9.77 -16.11
C PRO A 163 13.42 10.04 -17.05
N GLN A 164 13.27 9.76 -18.36
CA GLN A 164 14.31 10.05 -19.33
C GLN A 164 14.51 11.57 -19.44
N PRO A 165 15.77 12.07 -19.45
CA PRO A 165 16.07 13.50 -19.43
C PRO A 165 15.73 14.25 -20.74
N THR A 166 15.19 13.58 -21.77
CA THR A 166 15.18 14.08 -23.15
C THR A 166 13.81 14.34 -23.77
N THR A 167 12.70 14.07 -23.08
CA THR A 167 11.36 14.34 -23.64
C THR A 167 10.53 15.22 -22.70
N SER A 168 9.94 16.27 -23.27
CA SER A 168 9.17 17.32 -22.60
C SER A 168 7.82 16.86 -22.02
N PHE A 169 7.58 15.55 -21.93
CA PHE A 169 6.34 14.95 -21.48
C PHE A 169 6.66 13.86 -20.44
N PRO A 170 5.87 13.74 -19.36
CA PRO A 170 5.97 12.57 -18.50
C PRO A 170 5.65 11.33 -19.36
N GLU A 171 6.63 10.44 -19.57
CA GLU A 171 6.44 9.23 -20.38
C GLU A 171 5.35 8.35 -19.75
N GLU A 172 4.20 8.27 -20.39
CA GLU A 172 3.18 7.27 -20.10
C GLU A 172 3.74 5.89 -20.47
N ARG A 173 4.29 5.19 -19.49
CA ARG A 173 4.80 3.82 -19.65
C ARG A 173 3.65 2.83 -19.48
N VAL A 174 3.44 1.99 -20.49
CA VAL A 174 2.39 0.98 -20.50
C VAL A 174 3.03 -0.39 -20.65
N PHE A 175 2.72 -1.29 -19.73
CA PHE A 175 3.12 -2.69 -19.80
C PHE A 175 1.95 -3.58 -19.39
N LEU A 176 2.04 -4.85 -19.78
CA LEU A 176 1.06 -5.88 -19.41
C LEU A 176 1.68 -6.77 -18.34
N CYS A 177 0.92 -7.05 -17.28
CA CYS A 177 1.31 -8.00 -16.26
C CYS A 177 0.09 -8.80 -15.77
N ARG A 178 0.35 -9.99 -15.24
CA ARG A 178 -0.66 -10.85 -14.64
C ARG A 178 -0.68 -10.65 -13.14
N LEU A 179 -1.81 -10.20 -12.62
CA LEU A 179 -2.04 -10.12 -11.17
C LEU A 179 -2.56 -11.45 -10.64
N ASN A 180 -2.03 -11.88 -9.50
CA ASN A 180 -2.50 -13.02 -8.73
C ASN A 180 -3.80 -12.63 -8.02
N LEU A 181 -4.92 -12.73 -8.75
CA LEU A 181 -6.26 -12.46 -8.24
C LEU A 181 -6.73 -13.53 -7.24
N ALA A 182 -7.71 -13.15 -6.39
CA ALA A 182 -8.46 -14.11 -5.59
C ALA A 182 -8.99 -15.26 -6.45
N ARG A 183 -8.97 -16.50 -5.95
CA ARG A 183 -9.55 -17.67 -6.64
C ARG A 183 -11.01 -17.45 -7.08
N THR A 184 -11.75 -16.61 -6.37
CA THR A 184 -13.16 -16.29 -6.61
C THR A 184 -13.39 -15.34 -7.78
N ALA A 185 -12.39 -14.54 -8.19
CA ALA A 185 -12.49 -13.57 -9.29
C ALA A 185 -12.21 -14.19 -10.68
N LYS A 186 -11.81 -15.48 -10.75
CA LYS A 186 -11.45 -16.17 -12.00
C LYS A 186 -12.58 -16.32 -13.04
N ARG A 187 -13.82 -15.92 -12.72
CA ARG A 187 -14.98 -16.13 -13.60
C ARG A 187 -15.14 -15.11 -14.74
N GLN A 188 -14.36 -14.03 -14.76
CA GLN A 188 -14.37 -13.03 -15.84
C GLN A 188 -12.92 -12.74 -16.26
N LEU A 189 -12.46 -13.36 -17.35
CA LEU A 189 -11.19 -13.04 -18.02
C LEU A 189 -11.33 -11.66 -18.71
N GLN A 190 -11.29 -10.59 -17.93
CA GLN A 190 -11.29 -9.22 -18.44
C GLN A 190 -9.94 -8.55 -18.15
N TYR A 191 -9.37 -7.91 -19.17
CA TYR A 191 -8.21 -7.04 -19.00
C TYR A 191 -8.65 -5.76 -18.32
N HIS A 192 -8.11 -5.50 -17.13
CA HIS A 192 -8.38 -4.27 -16.39
C HIS A 192 -7.17 -3.35 -16.46
N LYS A 193 -7.42 -2.05 -16.66
CA LYS A 193 -6.35 -1.05 -16.63
C LYS A 193 -5.89 -0.88 -15.19
N VAL A 194 -4.62 -1.18 -14.92
CA VAL A 194 -3.97 -0.87 -13.64
C VAL A 194 -3.03 0.29 -13.89
N THR A 195 -3.22 1.36 -13.13
CA THR A 195 -2.38 2.54 -13.27
C THR A 195 -1.43 2.62 -12.09
N LEU A 196 -0.13 2.56 -12.38
CA LEU A 196 0.92 2.56 -11.36
C LEU A 196 1.51 3.95 -11.20
N VAL A 197 1.61 4.41 -9.96
CA VAL A 197 2.23 5.68 -9.60
C VAL A 197 3.50 5.40 -8.84
N VAL A 198 4.64 5.64 -9.49
CA VAL A 198 5.96 5.48 -8.87
C VAL A 198 6.34 6.78 -8.18
N MET A 199 6.43 6.75 -6.85
CA MET A 199 6.87 7.89 -6.06
C MET A 199 8.39 7.91 -5.96
N HIS A 200 9.00 8.99 -6.45
CA HIS A 200 10.43 9.23 -6.37
C HIS A 200 10.74 10.02 -5.10
N SER A 201 11.52 9.43 -4.19
CA SER A 201 12.17 10.18 -3.12
C SER A 201 13.41 10.83 -3.71
N TYR A 202 13.40 12.16 -3.81
CA TYR A 202 14.63 12.94 -4.01
C TYR A 202 15.33 13.14 -2.66
#